data_AF-A0A934FUQ1-F1
#
_entry.id   AF-A0A934FUQ1-F1
#
_cell.length_a   1.000
_cell.length_b   1.000
_cell.length_c   1.000
_cell.angle_alpha   90.00
_cell.angle_beta   90.00
_cell.angle_gamma   90.00
#
_symmetry.space_group_name_H-M   'P 1'
#
loop_
_entity.id
_entity.type
_entity.pdbx_description
1 polymer ?
#
loop_
_entity_poly.entity_id
_entity_poly.type
_entity_poly.pdbx_seq_one_letter_code
_entity_poly.pdbx_strand_id
1 'polypeptide(L)'
;MTIQKHAITSIAVCALLATFVVAQGQGAQDLAPIGGNHEAVGTAGTPRGQTEGLNVIDTPGPYVTHVGGGFAGGDASSLQNVSRAHSIFGFSANGTPGVAGGGFRLADDFTVPAGQMWYVDTIKVFAYRTVVAGAAPVTFTTGVLRIWDGAPNGGGVVVFGDAVTNRLASSGPAVDAFRALEGTLLNNQRQCVETVLTVGRLFKPGNYWVEWGLNDALLSTVFAPPVTVSNVDVTGNGLQLAVGSGVWTPLLTGLATNNWFQGVPMVICGERACCFENDMGPALTPIGDDVTYRALVVPSFAMPGGLGNTTSIDVCTNGYVYLQTNLLGADFSPTEPELRANPARICAPWNDMHSGLGGSVRLRTTALRTIVTWARVPTFSLPASSNIVQLQMFPNGTFTINSWLVTDGPSSWNTPVFGVSPGNLAADPGETNFSAAMPFSTAVGTVYEQFSNNLGLDRYDLNGQLICFAPNAGGGFDVSSTPACCTFASSTLVGPGCFGMTTAVVSNLIAGGVGETATLLPAGTIGQVTLLGIVPVPNFIDLTPFFAPGCFVHHTNDLFSLPMSAAGQTLIPMPCLAVLLGFPIGVQGVAIAPSINPLGVALGDGWAMTIGNL
;
A
#
# COMPACT_ATOMS: atom_id res chain seq x y z
N MET A 1 -49.96 -27.50 15.18
CA MET A 1 -50.11 -27.37 13.71
C MET A 1 -50.00 -25.92 13.20
N THR A 2 -50.07 -24.91 14.07
CA THR A 2 -50.00 -23.47 13.70
C THR A 2 -48.58 -22.94 13.47
N ILE A 3 -47.56 -23.52 14.14
CA ILE A 3 -46.15 -23.10 14.03
C ILE A 3 -45.52 -23.50 12.67
N GLN A 4 -45.90 -24.65 12.10
CA GLN A 4 -45.43 -25.04 10.76
C GLN A 4 -45.99 -24.17 9.63
N LYS A 5 -47.21 -23.62 9.79
CA LYS A 5 -47.78 -22.71 8.79
C LYS A 5 -47.00 -21.39 8.73
N HIS A 6 -46.56 -20.82 9.85
CA HIS A 6 -45.77 -19.58 9.83
C HIS A 6 -44.36 -19.78 9.30
N ALA A 7 -43.67 -20.88 9.63
CA ALA A 7 -42.35 -21.18 9.06
C ALA A 7 -42.38 -21.36 7.53
N ILE A 8 -43.41 -22.02 6.99
CA ILE A 8 -43.59 -22.20 5.54
C ILE A 8 -43.95 -20.87 4.85
N THR A 9 -44.70 -19.99 5.54
CA THR A 9 -45.07 -18.66 5.00
C THR A 9 -43.86 -17.71 4.99
N SER A 10 -42.99 -17.74 6.00
CA SER A 10 -41.77 -16.92 6.07
C SER A 10 -40.69 -17.37 5.08
N ILE A 11 -40.53 -18.68 4.85
CA ILE A 11 -39.63 -19.22 3.81
C ILE A 11 -40.13 -18.84 2.41
N ALA A 12 -41.45 -18.85 2.19
CA ALA A 12 -42.05 -18.41 0.93
C ALA A 12 -41.90 -16.90 0.70
N VAL A 13 -41.92 -16.06 1.76
CA VAL A 13 -41.71 -14.61 1.66
C VAL A 13 -40.26 -14.25 1.29
N CYS A 14 -39.25 -14.95 1.82
CA CYS A 14 -37.86 -14.79 1.38
C CYS A 14 -37.64 -15.21 -0.08
N ALA A 15 -38.28 -16.29 -0.53
CA ALA A 15 -38.25 -16.71 -1.95
C ALA A 15 -39.05 -15.76 -2.87
N LEU A 16 -40.14 -15.14 -2.36
CA LEU A 16 -40.93 -14.15 -3.10
C LEU A 16 -40.20 -12.81 -3.24
N LEU A 17 -39.49 -12.36 -2.20
CA LEU A 17 -38.68 -11.13 -2.26
C LEU A 17 -37.54 -11.25 -3.27
N ALA A 18 -36.91 -12.43 -3.39
CA ALA A 18 -35.88 -12.70 -4.39
C ALA A 18 -36.43 -12.78 -5.83
N THR A 19 -37.70 -13.15 -6.03
CA THR A 19 -38.30 -13.33 -7.37
C THR A 19 -39.08 -12.10 -7.88
N PHE A 20 -39.67 -11.29 -7.00
CA PHE A 20 -40.37 -10.05 -7.39
C PHE A 20 -39.43 -8.96 -7.90
N VAL A 21 -38.21 -8.94 -7.36
CA VAL A 21 -37.20 -7.95 -7.68
C VAL A 21 -36.58 -8.18 -9.08
N VAL A 22 -36.58 -9.42 -9.57
CA VAL A 22 -36.16 -9.78 -10.94
C VAL A 22 -37.19 -9.34 -12.00
N ALA A 23 -38.46 -9.18 -11.65
CA ALA A 23 -39.54 -8.92 -12.61
C ALA A 23 -39.68 -7.45 -13.03
N GLN A 24 -39.09 -6.49 -12.31
CA GLN A 24 -39.22 -5.05 -12.63
C GLN A 24 -38.12 -4.50 -13.57
N GLY A 25 -37.12 -5.31 -13.95
CA GLY A 25 -35.93 -4.86 -14.69
C GLY A 25 -35.97 -4.93 -16.22
N GLN A 26 -37.07 -5.38 -16.86
CA GLN A 26 -37.10 -5.56 -18.33
C GLN A 26 -37.46 -4.28 -19.13
N GLY A 27 -37.14 -3.08 -18.63
CA GLY A 27 -37.58 -1.84 -19.24
C GLY A 27 -36.60 -0.68 -19.15
N ALA A 28 -35.36 -0.83 -19.62
CA ALA A 28 -34.52 0.32 -20.02
C ALA A 28 -33.46 -0.14 -21.03
N GLN A 29 -33.57 0.34 -22.27
CA GLN A 29 -32.58 0.16 -23.33
C GLN A 29 -31.67 1.38 -23.45
N ASP A 30 -30.41 1.11 -23.78
CA ASP A 30 -29.35 1.97 -24.36
C ASP A 30 -29.01 3.32 -23.71
N LEU A 31 -27.82 3.37 -23.10
CA LEU A 31 -26.96 4.55 -23.10
C LEU A 31 -25.51 4.14 -23.39
N ALA A 32 -25.00 4.59 -24.54
CA ALA A 32 -23.64 4.38 -25.01
C ALA A 32 -22.59 5.07 -24.10
N PRO A 33 -21.33 4.59 -24.04
CA PRO A 33 -20.26 5.30 -23.35
C PRO A 33 -19.84 6.54 -24.16
N ILE A 34 -20.02 7.72 -23.58
CA ILE A 34 -19.33 8.95 -23.96
C ILE A 34 -18.09 9.05 -23.06
N GLY A 35 -16.90 9.09 -23.66
CA GLY A 35 -15.64 9.31 -22.95
C GLY A 35 -14.50 9.39 -23.94
N GLY A 36 -14.23 10.60 -24.43
CA GLY A 36 -13.28 10.88 -25.49
C GLY A 36 -11.83 10.58 -25.11
N ASN A 37 -11.12 10.02 -26.10
CA ASN A 37 -9.67 9.92 -26.13
C ASN A 37 -9.07 11.32 -26.05
N HIS A 38 -8.24 11.59 -25.05
CA HIS A 38 -7.20 12.62 -25.19
C HIS A 38 -5.94 11.92 -25.69
N GLU A 39 -5.75 12.04 -27.00
CA GLU A 39 -4.53 11.71 -27.71
C GLU A 39 -3.34 12.46 -27.11
N ALA A 40 -2.22 11.75 -27.00
CA ALA A 40 -0.91 12.31 -26.78
C ALA A 40 -0.57 13.29 -27.91
N VAL A 41 -0.45 14.57 -27.57
CA VAL A 41 0.14 15.58 -28.46
C VAL A 41 1.63 15.67 -28.15
N GLY A 42 2.44 15.40 -29.17
CA GLY A 42 3.90 15.37 -29.08
C GLY A 42 4.58 16.74 -29.04
N THR A 43 5.79 16.70 -28.49
CA THR A 43 6.97 17.57 -28.69
C THR A 43 6.95 19.03 -28.20
N ALA A 44 7.54 19.23 -27.01
CA ALA A 44 8.63 20.19 -26.73
C ALA A 44 9.41 19.65 -25.51
N GLY A 45 10.74 19.71 -25.51
CA GLY A 45 11.60 18.96 -24.57
C GLY A 45 11.17 19.06 -23.11
N THR A 46 11.01 17.91 -22.46
CA THR A 46 10.70 17.79 -21.02
C THR A 46 11.73 18.56 -20.18
N PRO A 47 11.30 19.48 -19.29
CA PRO A 47 12.18 20.12 -18.32
C PRO A 47 12.94 19.07 -17.49
N ARG A 48 14.27 19.13 -17.47
CA ARG A 48 15.10 18.22 -16.67
C ARG A 48 14.89 18.52 -15.18
N GLY A 49 14.49 17.50 -14.42
CA GLY A 49 14.09 17.62 -13.01
C GLY A 49 12.92 16.70 -12.62
N GLN A 50 12.21 16.16 -13.60
CA GLN A 50 11.26 15.06 -13.41
C GLN A 50 11.89 13.75 -13.89
N THR A 51 12.51 13.00 -12.97
CA THR A 51 12.86 11.60 -13.23
C THR A 51 11.61 10.76 -12.98
N GLU A 52 10.86 10.44 -14.03
CA GLU A 52 9.88 9.36 -13.97
C GLU A 52 10.64 8.03 -14.04
N GLY A 53 10.84 7.43 -12.88
CA GLY A 53 11.28 6.05 -12.73
C GLY A 53 10.41 5.38 -11.68
N LEU A 54 10.41 4.05 -11.64
CA LEU A 54 9.65 3.23 -10.67
C LEU A 54 9.92 3.57 -9.19
N ASN A 55 10.88 4.47 -8.91
CA ASN A 55 11.37 4.82 -7.57
C ASN A 55 11.15 6.29 -7.17
N VAL A 56 10.22 7.02 -7.80
CA VAL A 56 9.92 8.43 -7.49
C VAL A 56 8.44 8.60 -7.18
N ILE A 57 8.12 9.08 -5.97
CA ILE A 57 6.76 9.36 -5.49
C ILE A 57 6.21 10.64 -6.07
N ASP A 58 7.01 11.70 -5.94
CA ASP A 58 6.59 13.06 -6.20
C ASP A 58 7.83 13.93 -6.46
N THR A 59 7.62 14.95 -7.28
CA THR A 59 8.58 16.01 -7.56
C THR A 59 7.85 17.34 -7.44
N PRO A 60 7.88 18.01 -6.28
CA PRO A 60 7.28 19.32 -6.03
C PRO A 60 7.80 20.50 -6.90
N GLY A 61 8.18 20.26 -8.15
CA GLY A 61 8.46 21.27 -9.17
C GLY A 61 9.93 21.32 -9.61
N PRO A 62 10.19 21.79 -10.85
CA PRO A 62 11.54 21.87 -11.40
C PRO A 62 12.32 23.07 -10.83
N TYR A 63 13.65 22.97 -10.88
CA TYR A 63 14.56 24.06 -10.53
C TYR A 63 15.27 24.68 -11.73
N VAL A 64 15.17 24.07 -12.91
CA VAL A 64 15.79 24.52 -14.16
C VAL A 64 14.80 25.31 -15.01
N THR A 65 15.22 26.47 -15.50
CA THR A 65 14.42 27.33 -16.39
C THR A 65 14.94 27.43 -17.81
N HIS A 66 16.26 27.31 -17.99
CA HIS A 66 16.93 27.48 -19.28
C HIS A 66 17.87 26.31 -19.49
N VAL A 67 17.37 25.27 -20.14
CA VAL A 67 18.17 24.09 -20.49
C VAL A 67 19.25 24.52 -21.50
N GLY A 68 20.52 24.26 -21.20
CA GLY A 68 21.68 24.63 -22.02
C GLY A 68 21.96 26.13 -22.17
N GLY A 69 21.21 27.00 -21.49
CA GLY A 69 21.32 28.47 -21.59
C GLY A 69 22.26 29.11 -20.54
N GLY A 70 22.84 28.30 -19.67
CA GLY A 70 23.67 28.69 -18.55
C GLY A 70 25.17 28.72 -18.86
N PHE A 71 25.97 28.86 -17.79
CA PHE A 71 27.42 28.88 -17.87
C PHE A 71 27.98 27.64 -18.58
N ALA A 72 28.93 27.83 -19.49
CA ALA A 72 29.59 26.77 -20.26
C ALA A 72 28.63 25.84 -21.04
N GLY A 73 27.42 26.32 -21.37
CA GLY A 73 26.42 25.52 -22.09
C GLY A 73 25.64 24.55 -21.20
N GLY A 74 25.81 24.63 -19.87
CA GLY A 74 24.96 23.93 -18.90
C GLY A 74 23.61 24.63 -18.69
N ASP A 75 22.84 24.19 -17.71
CA ASP A 75 21.51 24.75 -17.42
C ASP A 75 21.59 25.99 -16.51
N ALA A 76 20.53 26.81 -16.55
CA ALA A 76 20.34 27.89 -15.57
C ALA A 76 19.01 27.76 -14.81
N SER A 77 19.11 27.90 -13.49
CA SER A 77 18.00 28.23 -12.60
C SER A 77 17.92 29.75 -12.52
N SER A 78 17.02 30.37 -13.28
CA SER A 78 17.01 31.82 -13.45
C SER A 78 15.98 32.50 -12.55
N LEU A 79 16.43 33.46 -11.75
CA LEU A 79 15.51 34.39 -11.10
C LEU A 79 14.95 35.35 -12.14
N GLN A 80 13.64 35.27 -12.41
CA GLN A 80 12.89 36.16 -13.30
C GLN A 80 12.69 37.56 -12.68
N ASN A 81 13.79 38.22 -12.31
CA ASN A 81 13.77 39.50 -11.58
C ASN A 81 13.35 40.67 -12.46
N VAL A 82 13.57 40.60 -13.77
CA VAL A 82 13.19 41.67 -14.71
C VAL A 82 11.81 41.40 -15.27
N SER A 83 11.56 40.20 -15.79
CA SER A 83 10.28 39.84 -16.41
C SER A 83 9.11 39.75 -15.42
N ARG A 84 9.37 39.38 -14.15
CA ARG A 84 8.31 39.06 -13.15
C ARG A 84 8.53 39.68 -11.76
N ALA A 85 9.57 40.51 -11.60
CA ALA A 85 9.90 41.21 -10.36
C ALA A 85 10.21 40.31 -9.15
N HIS A 86 10.59 39.04 -9.34
CA HIS A 86 11.08 38.22 -8.23
C HIS A 86 12.38 38.80 -7.65
N SER A 87 12.51 38.77 -6.33
CA SER A 87 13.53 39.55 -5.60
C SER A 87 14.58 38.72 -4.85
N ILE A 88 14.41 37.39 -4.78
CA ILE A 88 15.22 36.53 -3.90
C ILE A 88 15.87 35.40 -4.71
N PHE A 89 17.20 35.27 -4.60
CA PHE A 89 17.94 34.19 -5.24
C PHE A 89 17.64 32.82 -4.64
N GLY A 90 17.33 32.74 -3.35
CA GLY A 90 17.01 31.50 -2.65
C GLY A 90 16.72 31.76 -1.17
N PHE A 91 16.13 30.78 -0.51
CA PHE A 91 15.75 30.84 0.89
C PHE A 91 16.80 30.15 1.75
N SER A 92 17.13 30.74 2.90
CA SER A 92 18.10 30.17 3.84
C SER A 92 17.63 28.81 4.36
N ALA A 93 18.55 27.84 4.39
CA ALA A 93 18.31 26.48 4.86
C ALA A 93 19.42 25.99 5.83
N ASN A 94 20.14 26.92 6.45
CA ASN A 94 21.28 26.67 7.33
C ASN A 94 20.87 26.23 8.76
N GLY A 95 20.09 25.16 8.89
CA GLY A 95 19.31 24.87 10.10
C GLY A 95 19.61 23.54 10.78
N THR A 96 20.86 23.07 10.84
CA THR A 96 21.25 21.91 11.68
C THR A 96 21.79 22.36 13.06
N PRO A 97 21.89 21.47 14.06
CA PRO A 97 22.39 21.82 15.38
C PRO A 97 23.76 22.51 15.35
N GLY A 98 23.95 23.51 16.21
CA GLY A 98 25.23 24.24 16.34
C GLY A 98 25.31 25.57 15.59
N VAL A 99 24.27 25.95 14.84
CA VAL A 99 24.18 27.27 14.20
C VAL A 99 23.79 28.35 15.21
N ALA A 100 24.59 29.40 15.29
CA ALA A 100 24.30 30.55 16.16
C ALA A 100 22.97 31.22 15.75
N GLY A 101 22.07 31.41 16.72
CA GLY A 101 20.73 31.97 16.47
C GLY A 101 19.71 30.97 15.91
N GLY A 102 20.04 29.68 15.84
CA GLY A 102 19.14 28.59 15.42
C GLY A 102 19.09 28.33 13.91
N GLY A 103 19.38 29.32 13.07
CA GLY A 103 19.35 29.19 11.61
C GLY A 103 17.93 29.03 11.04
N PHE A 104 17.85 28.53 9.79
CA PHE A 104 16.61 28.39 9.06
C PHE A 104 16.43 26.99 8.48
N ARG A 105 15.20 26.48 8.49
CA ARG A 105 14.81 25.23 7.83
C ARG A 105 13.68 25.48 6.85
N LEU A 106 13.61 24.70 5.80
CA LEU A 106 12.59 24.81 4.76
C LEU A 106 11.63 23.64 4.88
N ALA A 107 10.38 23.85 4.48
CA ALA A 107 9.43 22.77 4.28
C ALA A 107 8.58 22.96 3.03
N ASP A 108 8.17 21.86 2.42
CA ASP A 108 7.14 21.82 1.38
C ASP A 108 6.36 20.53 1.47
N ASP A 109 5.22 20.48 0.77
CA ASP A 109 4.40 19.28 0.70
C ASP A 109 4.88 18.26 -0.33
N PHE A 110 4.51 17.00 -0.09
CA PHE A 110 4.49 15.95 -1.09
C PHE A 110 3.27 15.07 -0.85
N THR A 111 2.80 14.45 -1.92
CA THR A 111 1.63 13.58 -1.86
C THR A 111 2.04 12.12 -2.06
N VAL A 112 1.65 11.26 -1.13
CA VAL A 112 1.57 9.83 -1.42
C VAL A 112 0.21 9.59 -2.08
N PRO A 113 0.15 9.15 -3.35
CA PRO A 113 -1.10 9.09 -4.09
C PRO A 113 -2.17 8.23 -3.40
N ALA A 114 -3.43 8.62 -3.56
CA ALA A 114 -4.55 7.76 -3.21
C ALA A 114 -4.38 6.39 -3.88
N GLY A 115 -4.67 5.29 -3.18
CA GLY A 115 -4.44 3.97 -3.75
C GLY A 115 -3.05 3.38 -3.49
N GLN A 116 -2.12 4.13 -2.87
CA GLN A 116 -0.71 3.74 -2.80
C GLN A 116 -0.13 3.86 -1.39
N MET A 117 0.62 2.86 -0.96
CA MET A 117 1.59 3.04 0.11
C MET A 117 2.98 3.08 -0.50
N TRP A 118 3.88 3.80 0.14
CA TRP A 118 5.24 3.94 -0.36
C TRP A 118 6.25 3.87 0.77
N TYR A 119 7.27 3.06 0.56
CA TYR A 119 8.44 3.06 1.40
C TYR A 119 9.39 4.13 0.87
N VAL A 120 9.41 5.29 1.54
CA VAL A 120 10.30 6.40 1.19
C VAL A 120 11.70 6.07 1.69
N ASP A 121 12.66 5.93 0.78
CA ASP A 121 14.06 5.63 1.11
C ASP A 121 14.85 6.89 1.37
N THR A 122 14.73 7.86 0.45
CA THR A 122 15.53 9.09 0.49
C THR A 122 14.73 10.27 -0.05
N ILE A 123 15.11 11.46 0.38
CA ILE A 123 14.61 12.70 -0.19
C ILE A 123 15.81 13.48 -0.70
N LYS A 124 15.72 13.91 -1.96
CA LYS A 124 16.72 14.76 -2.59
C LYS A 124 16.27 16.21 -2.49
N VAL A 125 17.16 17.06 -2.01
CA VAL A 125 16.97 18.52 -1.96
C VAL A 125 18.11 19.21 -2.69
N PHE A 126 17.85 20.42 -3.17
CA PHE A 126 18.82 21.20 -3.93
C PHE A 126 19.20 22.45 -3.18
N ALA A 127 20.50 22.68 -3.02
CA ALA A 127 21.02 23.83 -2.31
C ALA A 127 22.30 24.36 -2.95
N TYR A 128 22.66 25.60 -2.62
CA TYR A 128 23.88 26.26 -3.08
C TYR A 128 24.42 27.21 -2.02
N ARG A 129 25.65 27.67 -2.26
CA ARG A 129 26.25 28.83 -1.61
C ARG A 129 26.87 29.72 -2.67
N THR A 130 26.90 31.03 -2.43
CA THR A 130 27.64 31.95 -3.30
C THR A 130 29.14 31.77 -3.05
N VAL A 131 29.87 31.39 -4.09
CA VAL A 131 31.33 31.24 -4.07
C VAL A 131 32.01 32.28 -4.97
N VAL A 132 33.33 32.35 -4.89
CA VAL A 132 34.11 33.13 -5.87
C VAL A 132 33.95 32.49 -7.25
N ALA A 133 33.91 33.30 -8.30
CA ALA A 133 33.71 32.81 -9.67
C ALA A 133 34.77 31.76 -10.04
N GLY A 134 34.33 30.63 -10.60
CA GLY A 134 35.20 29.52 -10.98
C GLY A 134 35.65 28.59 -9.84
N ALA A 135 35.19 28.80 -8.60
CA ALA A 135 35.42 27.84 -7.52
C ALA A 135 34.65 26.53 -7.73
N ALA A 136 35.15 25.46 -7.13
CA ALA A 136 34.45 24.19 -7.07
C ALA A 136 33.11 24.32 -6.32
N PRO A 137 32.08 23.54 -6.69
CA PRO A 137 30.81 23.50 -5.98
C PRO A 137 30.99 23.11 -4.51
N VAL A 138 30.11 23.64 -3.66
CA VAL A 138 30.13 23.35 -2.23
C VAL A 138 29.61 21.95 -1.94
N THR A 139 30.14 21.31 -0.90
CA THR A 139 29.58 20.10 -0.33
C THR A 139 29.02 20.40 1.06
N PHE A 140 27.84 19.87 1.34
CA PHE A 140 27.24 19.96 2.67
C PHE A 140 27.74 18.79 3.53
N THR A 141 27.91 19.05 4.82
CA THR A 141 28.51 18.09 5.78
C THR A 141 27.50 17.52 6.76
N THR A 142 26.37 18.22 6.97
CA THR A 142 25.26 17.73 7.79
C THR A 142 23.92 18.10 7.19
N GLY A 143 22.91 17.26 7.45
CA GLY A 143 21.54 17.53 7.09
C GLY A 143 20.57 16.89 8.08
N VAL A 144 19.56 17.62 8.52
CA VAL A 144 18.48 17.11 9.39
C VAL A 144 17.17 17.11 8.62
N LEU A 145 16.28 16.16 8.95
CA LEU A 145 15.01 15.99 8.25
C LEU A 145 13.90 15.56 9.22
N ARG A 146 12.72 16.16 9.06
CA ARG A 146 11.46 15.72 9.65
C ARG A 146 10.41 15.57 8.56
N ILE A 147 9.50 14.61 8.71
CA ILE A 147 8.30 14.51 7.89
C ILE A 147 7.09 14.69 8.79
N TRP A 148 6.19 15.57 8.36
CA TRP A 148 4.97 15.93 9.06
C TRP A 148 3.75 15.37 8.33
N ASP A 149 2.75 14.94 9.08
CA ASP A 149 1.40 14.68 8.60
C ASP A 149 0.58 15.97 8.77
N GLY A 150 0.28 16.62 7.64
CA GLY A 150 -0.22 17.99 7.59
C GLY A 150 0.85 19.09 7.69
N ALA A 151 0.46 20.32 7.37
CA ALA A 151 1.37 21.46 7.31
C ALA A 151 1.92 21.84 8.71
N PRO A 152 3.23 22.09 8.87
CA PRO A 152 3.83 22.45 10.16
C PRO A 152 3.23 23.72 10.80
N ASN A 153 2.81 24.69 9.99
CA ASN A 153 2.15 25.92 10.45
C ASN A 153 0.62 25.75 10.67
N GLY A 154 0.05 24.62 10.27
CA GLY A 154 -1.37 24.28 10.37
C GLY A 154 -1.70 23.31 11.50
N GLY A 155 -0.76 23.03 12.39
CA GLY A 155 -0.92 22.04 13.47
C GLY A 155 -0.61 20.60 13.08
N GLY A 156 0.10 20.39 11.95
CA GLY A 156 0.59 19.08 11.56
C GLY A 156 1.47 18.42 12.63
N VAL A 157 1.59 17.10 12.57
CA VAL A 157 2.34 16.31 13.56
C VAL A 157 3.57 15.66 12.92
N VAL A 158 4.70 15.67 13.62
CA VAL A 158 5.90 14.98 13.14
C VAL A 158 5.65 13.48 13.19
N VAL A 159 5.72 12.82 12.04
CA VAL A 159 5.57 11.37 11.92
C VAL A 159 6.91 10.68 11.73
N PHE A 160 7.96 11.40 11.32
CA PHE A 160 9.30 10.83 11.14
C PHE A 160 10.41 11.85 11.31
N GLY A 161 11.59 11.37 11.70
CA GLY A 161 12.79 12.17 11.81
C GLY A 161 12.79 13.10 13.02
N ASP A 162 13.81 13.92 13.13
CA ASP A 162 13.98 14.87 14.22
C ASP A 162 14.92 16.02 13.80
N ALA A 163 15.12 16.99 14.68
CA ALA A 163 15.89 18.21 14.41
C ALA A 163 17.40 18.07 14.68
N VAL A 164 17.89 16.88 15.05
CA VAL A 164 19.23 16.68 15.61
C VAL A 164 20.02 15.60 14.86
N THR A 165 19.37 14.50 14.50
CA THR A 165 19.98 13.35 13.82
C THR A 165 20.44 13.74 12.42
N ASN A 166 21.73 13.57 12.16
CA ASN A 166 22.27 13.73 10.81
C ASN A 166 21.74 12.62 9.89
N ARG A 167 20.98 13.01 8.87
CA ARG A 167 20.39 12.15 7.84
C ARG A 167 21.11 12.28 6.50
N LEU A 168 22.19 13.05 6.41
CA LEU A 168 22.93 13.23 5.17
C LEU A 168 23.53 11.90 4.68
N ALA A 169 23.08 11.42 3.53
CA ALA A 169 23.63 10.26 2.84
C ALA A 169 24.78 10.68 1.91
N SER A 170 24.53 11.72 1.11
CA SER A 170 25.50 12.28 0.18
C SER A 170 25.19 13.75 -0.12
N SER A 171 26.24 14.48 -0.49
CA SER A 171 26.13 15.81 -1.09
C SER A 171 27.06 15.84 -2.30
N GLY A 172 26.47 16.07 -3.48
CA GLY A 172 27.16 16.06 -4.75
C GLY A 172 27.01 14.76 -5.56
N PRO A 173 27.45 14.76 -6.83
CA PRO A 173 28.08 15.89 -7.53
C PRO A 173 27.09 17.03 -7.80
N ALA A 174 27.64 18.20 -8.14
CA ALA A 174 26.81 19.33 -8.52
C ALA A 174 25.94 18.98 -9.73
N VAL A 175 24.71 19.49 -9.73
CA VAL A 175 23.87 19.40 -10.90
C VAL A 175 24.35 20.42 -11.93
N ASP A 176 24.08 20.18 -13.20
CA ASP A 176 24.48 21.07 -14.29
C ASP A 176 23.58 22.31 -14.37
N ALA A 177 23.35 22.97 -13.22
CA ALA A 177 22.53 24.16 -13.11
C ALA A 177 23.11 25.18 -12.13
N PHE A 178 23.22 26.42 -12.58
CA PHE A 178 23.61 27.56 -11.73
C PHE A 178 22.43 28.46 -11.42
N ARG A 179 22.34 28.93 -10.18
CA ARG A 179 21.37 29.96 -9.79
C ARG A 179 21.86 31.35 -10.23
N ALA A 180 21.13 31.94 -11.16
CA ALA A 180 21.51 33.19 -11.83
C ALA A 180 20.34 34.18 -11.92
N LEU A 181 20.61 35.43 -12.31
CA LEU A 181 19.55 36.36 -12.72
C LEU A 181 19.23 36.15 -14.19
N GLU A 182 18.03 36.54 -14.60
CA GLU A 182 17.61 36.56 -16.01
C GLU A 182 18.57 37.36 -16.89
N GLY A 183 19.12 38.47 -16.38
CA GLY A 183 20.11 39.28 -17.09
C GLY A 183 21.55 38.74 -17.06
N THR A 184 21.83 37.68 -16.27
CA THR A 184 23.20 37.16 -16.06
C THR A 184 23.24 35.63 -16.00
N LEU A 185 22.56 34.96 -16.94
CA LEU A 185 22.44 33.49 -16.99
C LEU A 185 23.78 32.73 -16.96
N LEU A 186 24.87 33.37 -17.41
CA LEU A 186 26.22 32.78 -17.41
C LEU A 186 26.95 32.91 -16.06
N ASN A 187 26.31 33.41 -14.99
CA ASN A 187 26.94 33.52 -13.69
C ASN A 187 27.21 32.14 -13.09
N ASN A 188 28.47 31.89 -12.72
CA ASN A 188 28.95 30.59 -12.25
C ASN A 188 29.24 30.53 -10.74
N GLN A 189 28.67 31.44 -9.95
CA GLN A 189 29.00 31.56 -8.53
C GLN A 189 28.07 30.77 -7.60
N ARG A 190 26.99 30.20 -8.12
CA ARG A 190 25.93 29.56 -7.32
C ARG A 190 25.50 28.24 -7.95
N GLN A 191 26.44 27.33 -8.08
CA GLN A 191 26.12 26.00 -8.59
C GLN A 191 25.18 25.29 -7.60
N CYS A 192 24.06 24.79 -8.11
CA CYS A 192 23.16 23.96 -7.31
C CYS A 192 23.77 22.58 -7.10
N VAL A 193 23.52 22.00 -5.93
CA VAL A 193 24.07 20.73 -5.51
C VAL A 193 22.94 19.85 -5.02
N GLU A 194 22.83 18.65 -5.59
CA GLU A 194 21.92 17.62 -5.11
C GLU A 194 22.43 17.08 -3.77
N THR A 195 21.54 17.03 -2.79
CA THR A 195 21.83 16.56 -1.44
C THR A 195 20.79 15.52 -1.05
N VAL A 196 21.25 14.34 -0.65
CA VAL A 196 20.39 13.18 -0.38
C VAL A 196 20.28 12.98 1.13
N LEU A 197 19.05 12.98 1.64
CA LEU A 197 18.72 12.75 3.05
C LEU A 197 18.01 11.41 3.22
N THR A 198 18.42 10.59 4.19
CA THR A 198 17.87 9.25 4.43
C THR A 198 16.56 9.29 5.21
N VAL A 199 15.61 8.46 4.77
CA VAL A 199 14.29 8.27 5.40
C VAL A 199 14.15 6.81 5.84
N GLY A 200 13.83 5.89 4.92
CA GLY A 200 13.59 4.49 5.23
C GLY A 200 12.31 4.27 6.05
N ARG A 201 11.17 4.78 5.57
CA ARG A 201 9.87 4.63 6.24
C ARG A 201 8.71 4.47 5.26
N LEU A 202 7.76 3.61 5.65
CA LEU A 202 6.47 3.45 4.99
C LEU A 202 5.53 4.62 5.28
N PHE A 203 4.95 5.19 4.22
CA PHE A 203 3.90 6.19 4.25
C PHE A 203 2.64 5.65 3.58
N LYS A 204 1.49 5.97 4.16
CA LYS A 204 0.15 5.67 3.62
C LYS A 204 -0.23 6.77 2.61
N PRO A 205 -1.31 6.64 1.82
CA PRO A 205 -1.79 7.78 1.06
C PRO A 205 -2.06 8.95 1.98
N GLY A 206 -1.71 10.15 1.51
CA GLY A 206 -1.87 11.36 2.29
C GLY A 206 -0.94 12.47 1.82
N ASN A 207 -1.20 13.65 2.39
CA ASN A 207 -0.41 14.85 2.13
C ASN A 207 0.52 15.05 3.32
N TYR A 208 1.82 14.95 3.04
CA TYR A 208 2.86 15.08 4.04
C TYR A 208 3.71 16.31 3.73
N TRP A 209 4.48 16.76 4.71
CA TRP A 209 5.42 17.86 4.53
C TRP A 209 6.83 17.43 4.91
N VAL A 210 7.79 17.69 4.04
CA VAL A 210 9.21 17.47 4.33
C VAL A 210 9.79 18.75 4.90
N GLU A 211 10.26 18.72 6.14
CA GLU A 211 11.10 19.77 6.69
C GLU A 211 12.57 19.34 6.63
N TRP A 212 13.45 20.23 6.19
CA TRP A 212 14.88 19.97 6.14
C TRP A 212 15.74 21.20 6.44
N GLY A 213 16.95 20.93 6.91
CA GLY A 213 18.02 21.92 7.09
C GLY A 213 19.36 21.29 6.78
N LEU A 214 20.26 22.06 6.19
CA LEU A 214 21.61 21.65 5.82
C LEU A 214 22.64 22.55 6.49
N ASN A 215 23.89 22.10 6.53
CA ASN A 215 25.02 22.96 6.84
C ASN A 215 26.27 22.52 6.07
N ASP A 216 27.10 23.50 5.74
CA ASP A 216 28.47 23.30 5.30
C ASP A 216 29.44 23.54 6.47
N ALA A 217 30.75 23.44 6.20
CA ALA A 217 31.79 23.68 7.21
C ALA A 217 31.79 25.10 7.82
N LEU A 218 31.05 26.05 7.25
CA LEU A 218 31.01 27.46 7.66
C LEU A 218 29.72 27.84 8.39
N LEU A 219 28.76 26.89 8.53
CA LEU A 219 27.58 26.96 9.40
C LEU A 219 26.66 28.20 9.23
N SER A 220 26.68 28.89 8.08
CA SER A 220 26.00 30.20 7.99
C SER A 220 25.51 30.68 6.61
N THR A 221 25.76 29.94 5.52
CA THR A 221 25.53 30.47 4.16
C THR A 221 24.96 29.45 3.17
N VAL A 222 23.97 28.67 3.62
CA VAL A 222 23.28 27.69 2.77
C VAL A 222 21.92 28.22 2.31
N PHE A 223 21.68 28.16 1.00
CA PHE A 223 20.43 28.60 0.37
C PHE A 223 19.84 27.50 -0.51
N ALA A 224 18.52 27.41 -0.57
CA ALA A 224 17.78 26.60 -1.54
C ALA A 224 17.18 27.52 -2.62
N PRO A 225 17.28 27.19 -3.92
CA PRO A 225 16.54 27.91 -4.94
C PRO A 225 15.03 27.62 -4.79
N PRO A 226 14.13 28.56 -5.13
CA PRO A 226 12.72 28.24 -5.28
C PRO A 226 12.49 27.33 -6.50
N VAL A 227 11.33 26.66 -6.53
CA VAL A 227 10.77 26.10 -7.76
C VAL A 227 10.71 27.21 -8.78
N THR A 228 11.27 26.96 -9.96
CA THR A 228 11.38 27.99 -10.98
C THR A 228 10.82 27.45 -12.29
N VAL A 229 9.68 27.98 -12.71
CA VAL A 229 9.01 27.66 -13.97
C VAL A 229 8.85 28.96 -14.76
N SER A 230 9.25 28.95 -16.03
CA SER A 230 9.24 30.15 -16.86
C SER A 230 7.83 30.76 -16.94
N ASN A 231 7.73 32.03 -16.56
CA ASN A 231 6.51 32.85 -16.57
C ASN A 231 5.44 32.46 -15.53
N VAL A 232 5.81 31.70 -14.51
CA VAL A 232 4.90 31.32 -13.41
C VAL A 232 5.34 32.01 -12.12
N ASP A 233 4.46 32.86 -11.57
CA ASP A 233 4.76 33.62 -10.35
C ASP A 233 4.59 32.78 -9.08
N VAL A 234 3.48 32.05 -8.98
CA VAL A 234 3.15 31.21 -7.83
C VAL A 234 3.52 29.77 -8.15
N THR A 235 4.51 29.24 -7.45
CA THR A 235 5.11 27.93 -7.77
C THR A 235 4.90 26.88 -6.70
N GLY A 236 4.35 27.26 -5.53
CA GLY A 236 4.08 26.32 -4.45
C GLY A 236 3.67 27.03 -3.16
N ASN A 237 3.61 26.28 -2.07
CA ASN A 237 3.12 26.68 -0.75
C ASN A 237 4.18 26.52 0.36
N GLY A 238 5.46 26.43 -0.02
CA GLY A 238 6.55 26.15 0.90
C GLY A 238 6.65 27.13 2.07
N LEU A 239 7.29 26.66 3.13
CA LEU A 239 7.45 27.37 4.40
C LEU A 239 8.94 27.46 4.80
N GLN A 240 9.28 28.50 5.55
CA GLN A 240 10.56 28.63 6.26
C GLN A 240 10.32 28.73 7.76
N LEU A 241 11.04 27.90 8.52
CA LEU A 241 11.12 27.94 9.97
C LEU A 241 12.32 28.80 10.38
N ALA A 242 12.06 29.86 11.14
CA ALA A 242 13.09 30.52 11.95
C ALA A 242 13.30 29.70 13.23
N VAL A 243 14.35 28.87 13.26
CA VAL A 243 14.54 27.87 14.33
C VAL A 243 14.66 28.51 15.71
N GLY A 244 15.30 29.68 15.81
CA GLY A 244 15.49 30.40 17.07
C GLY A 244 14.17 30.88 17.72
N SER A 245 13.13 31.13 16.92
CA SER A 245 11.81 31.57 17.41
C SER A 245 10.72 30.50 17.30
N GLY A 246 10.95 29.43 16.55
CA GLY A 246 9.94 28.41 16.25
C GLY A 246 8.85 28.87 15.29
N VAL A 247 9.02 30.03 14.64
CA VAL A 247 7.99 30.63 13.77
C VAL A 247 8.14 30.16 12.33
N TRP A 248 7.04 29.65 11.77
CA TRP A 248 6.92 29.33 10.35
C TRP A 248 6.37 30.53 9.57
N THR A 249 6.97 30.80 8.41
CA THR A 249 6.53 31.84 7.48
C THR A 249 6.46 31.30 6.05
N PRO A 250 5.52 31.75 5.20
CA PRO A 250 5.48 31.36 3.80
C PRO A 250 6.73 31.81 3.03
N LEU A 251 7.15 30.99 2.06
CA LEU A 251 8.18 31.36 1.11
C LEU A 251 7.60 32.34 0.09
N LEU A 252 7.99 33.62 0.22
CA LEU A 252 7.51 34.69 -0.64
C LEU A 252 8.65 35.27 -1.46
N THR A 253 8.37 35.61 -2.71
CA THR A 253 9.26 36.42 -3.55
C THR A 253 8.50 37.61 -4.11
N GLY A 254 9.20 38.64 -4.56
CA GLY A 254 8.60 39.81 -5.18
C GLY A 254 8.90 41.11 -4.45
N LEU A 255 8.21 42.17 -4.83
CA LEU A 255 8.31 43.49 -4.20
C LEU A 255 7.14 43.65 -3.22
N ALA A 256 7.22 44.59 -2.27
CA ALA A 256 6.23 44.74 -1.18
C ALA A 256 4.76 44.82 -1.64
N THR A 257 4.49 45.23 -2.88
CA THR A 257 3.15 45.29 -3.47
C THR A 257 2.68 44.00 -4.13
N ASN A 258 3.60 43.09 -4.51
CA ASN A 258 3.34 41.84 -5.21
C ASN A 258 4.19 40.72 -4.59
N ASN A 259 3.60 39.96 -3.65
CA ASN A 259 4.26 38.80 -3.04
C ASN A 259 3.72 37.50 -3.65
N TRP A 260 4.62 36.67 -4.16
CA TRP A 260 4.29 35.41 -4.82
C TRP A 260 4.77 34.22 -3.99
N PHE A 261 3.86 33.29 -3.68
CA PHE A 261 4.17 32.07 -2.94
C PHE A 261 5.04 31.11 -3.77
N GLN A 262 6.06 30.53 -3.14
CA GLN A 262 7.01 29.65 -3.80
C GLN A 262 7.02 28.26 -3.18
N GLY A 263 7.29 27.25 -4.01
CA GLY A 263 7.74 25.94 -3.55
C GLY A 263 9.26 25.85 -3.49
N VAL A 264 9.78 24.76 -2.94
CA VAL A 264 11.18 24.36 -2.96
C VAL A 264 11.35 23.03 -3.71
N PRO A 265 12.30 22.94 -4.66
CA PRO A 265 12.48 21.74 -5.46
C PRO A 265 12.94 20.57 -4.58
N MET A 266 12.27 19.44 -4.73
CA MET A 266 12.67 18.18 -4.10
C MET A 266 12.30 16.98 -4.99
N VAL A 267 12.95 15.85 -4.72
CA VAL A 267 12.58 14.56 -5.30
C VAL A 267 12.38 13.57 -4.17
N ILE A 268 11.17 13.04 -4.05
CA ILE A 268 10.85 12.02 -3.06
C ILE A 268 11.14 10.66 -3.69
N CYS A 269 12.19 10.00 -3.22
CA CYS A 269 12.61 8.70 -3.72
C CYS A 269 12.19 7.60 -2.75
N GLY A 270 11.63 6.54 -3.30
CA GLY A 270 11.18 5.39 -2.54
C GLY A 270 10.63 4.34 -3.48
N GLU A 271 9.98 3.33 -2.96
CA GLU A 271 9.33 2.31 -3.77
C GLU A 271 7.89 2.10 -3.30
N ARG A 272 6.98 1.79 -4.23
CA ARG A 272 5.58 1.54 -3.90
C ARG A 272 5.51 0.32 -2.99
N ALA A 273 5.14 0.51 -1.73
CA ALA A 273 5.01 -0.58 -0.80
C ALA A 273 3.70 -1.33 -1.05
N CYS A 274 3.81 -2.65 -1.17
CA CYS A 274 2.67 -3.54 -1.21
C CYS A 274 1.88 -3.51 0.11
N CYS A 275 0.58 -3.77 0.01
CA CYS A 275 -0.33 -3.65 1.13
C CYS A 275 -0.33 -4.87 2.04
N PHE A 276 0.71 -4.95 2.86
CA PHE A 276 0.74 -5.83 4.02
C PHE A 276 -0.37 -5.47 5.02
N GLU A 277 -0.92 -6.47 5.68
CA GLU A 277 -1.72 -6.27 6.89
C GLU A 277 -0.90 -5.48 7.92
N ASN A 278 -1.49 -4.41 8.45
CA ASN A 278 -0.80 -3.46 9.30
C ASN A 278 -0.59 -4.01 10.72
N ASP A 279 -1.57 -4.75 11.23
CA ASP A 279 -1.44 -5.41 12.52
C ASP A 279 -0.97 -6.86 12.29
N MET A 280 0.35 -6.98 12.32
CA MET A 280 1.13 -8.21 12.09
C MET A 280 1.21 -9.11 13.34
N GLY A 281 0.62 -8.68 14.46
CA GLY A 281 0.77 -9.37 15.75
C GLY A 281 2.16 -9.21 16.39
N PRO A 282 2.39 -9.91 17.53
CA PRO A 282 3.66 -9.86 18.23
C PRO A 282 4.80 -10.51 17.43
N ALA A 283 6.03 -10.03 17.68
CA ALA A 283 7.24 -10.67 17.18
C ALA A 283 7.46 -12.01 17.89
N LEU A 284 7.85 -13.01 17.11
CA LEU A 284 8.21 -14.34 17.61
C LEU A 284 9.64 -14.32 18.13
N THR A 285 9.89 -15.13 19.17
CA THR A 285 11.20 -15.28 19.81
C THR A 285 11.54 -16.75 20.01
N PRO A 286 12.82 -17.16 19.95
CA PRO A 286 14.01 -16.31 19.79
C PRO A 286 14.16 -15.72 18.38
N ILE A 287 14.90 -14.62 18.24
CA ILE A 287 15.40 -14.16 16.93
C ILE A 287 16.67 -14.95 16.60
N GLY A 288 16.98 -15.08 15.32
CA GLY A 288 18.17 -15.79 14.91
C GLY A 288 18.15 -16.22 13.46
N ASP A 289 19.13 -17.06 13.15
CA ASP A 289 19.28 -17.79 11.91
C ASP A 289 18.70 -19.18 12.09
N ASP A 290 18.12 -19.78 11.06
CA ASP A 290 17.58 -21.15 11.12
C ASP A 290 16.65 -21.41 12.32
N VAL A 291 15.86 -20.40 12.70
CA VAL A 291 14.94 -20.54 13.84
C VAL A 291 13.59 -21.02 13.34
N THR A 292 13.11 -22.11 13.92
CA THR A 292 11.73 -22.60 13.70
C THR A 292 10.90 -22.42 14.97
N TYR A 293 9.87 -21.60 14.87
CA TYR A 293 8.84 -21.42 15.90
C TYR A 293 7.80 -22.54 15.75
N ARG A 294 7.71 -23.42 16.75
CA ARG A 294 6.97 -24.68 16.62
C ARG A 294 5.61 -24.66 17.28
N ALA A 295 4.71 -25.51 16.77
CA ALA A 295 3.40 -25.80 17.32
C ALA A 295 2.56 -24.54 17.57
N LEU A 296 2.66 -23.57 16.66
CA LEU A 296 1.88 -22.33 16.73
C LEU A 296 0.43 -22.66 16.40
N VAL A 297 -0.46 -22.45 17.36
CA VAL A 297 -1.89 -22.74 17.22
C VAL A 297 -2.53 -21.79 16.22
N VAL A 298 -3.24 -22.35 15.24
CA VAL A 298 -3.92 -21.61 14.18
C VAL A 298 -5.36 -22.11 14.02
N PRO A 299 -6.26 -21.29 13.43
CA PRO A 299 -7.50 -21.82 12.88
C PRO A 299 -7.22 -23.00 11.94
N SER A 300 -8.13 -23.97 11.93
CA SER A 300 -8.07 -25.12 11.04
C SER A 300 -7.84 -24.67 9.59
N PHE A 301 -6.74 -25.08 8.97
CA PHE A 301 -6.41 -24.82 7.57
C PHE A 301 -6.50 -26.13 6.76
N ALA A 302 -7.29 -26.16 5.70
CA ALA A 302 -7.51 -27.35 4.88
C ALA A 302 -6.55 -27.40 3.68
N MET A 303 -5.45 -28.15 3.77
CA MET A 303 -4.46 -28.22 2.69
C MET A 303 -4.91 -29.16 1.56
N PRO A 304 -4.91 -28.73 0.29
CA PRO A 304 -5.06 -29.62 -0.87
C PRO A 304 -3.98 -30.70 -0.93
N GLY A 305 -4.32 -31.88 -1.45
CA GLY A 305 -3.37 -33.00 -1.59
C GLY A 305 -3.35 -34.02 -0.45
N GLY A 306 -4.34 -34.02 0.45
CA GLY A 306 -4.67 -35.20 1.27
C GLY A 306 -4.12 -35.24 2.70
N LEU A 307 -3.62 -34.12 3.24
CA LEU A 307 -3.13 -34.03 4.62
C LEU A 307 -4.22 -33.82 5.67
N GLY A 308 -5.45 -33.52 5.25
CA GLY A 308 -6.52 -33.12 6.15
C GLY A 308 -6.33 -31.69 6.68
N ASN A 309 -6.91 -31.43 7.85
CA ASN A 309 -6.92 -30.09 8.45
C ASN A 309 -5.75 -29.88 9.41
N THR A 310 -5.02 -28.78 9.21
CA THR A 310 -3.93 -28.32 10.07
C THR A 310 -4.46 -27.36 11.13
N THR A 311 -4.24 -27.64 12.41
CA THR A 311 -4.55 -26.72 13.54
C THR A 311 -3.31 -26.15 14.22
N SER A 312 -2.12 -26.53 13.75
CA SER A 312 -0.84 -26.01 14.24
C SER A 312 0.18 -25.93 13.11
N ILE A 313 0.92 -24.85 13.05
CA ILE A 313 1.99 -24.64 12.06
C ILE A 313 3.34 -24.47 12.75
N ASP A 314 4.40 -24.73 12.00
CA ASP A 314 5.75 -24.27 12.37
C ASP A 314 6.20 -23.18 11.40
N VAL A 315 6.66 -22.05 11.92
CA VAL A 315 7.14 -20.92 11.10
C VAL A 315 8.65 -20.88 11.17
N CYS A 316 9.33 -20.88 10.03
CA CYS A 316 10.78 -20.76 9.97
C CYS A 316 11.20 -19.32 9.61
N THR A 317 12.29 -18.84 10.21
CA THR A 317 12.90 -17.56 9.82
C THR A 317 13.24 -17.51 8.35
N ASN A 318 13.52 -18.67 7.73
CA ASN A 318 14.01 -18.78 6.36
C ASN A 318 12.97 -18.49 5.27
N GLY A 319 11.75 -18.07 5.63
CA GLY A 319 10.72 -17.66 4.67
C GLY A 319 9.72 -18.77 4.29
N TYR A 320 9.46 -19.73 5.17
CA TYR A 320 8.42 -20.74 4.93
C TYR A 320 7.68 -21.16 6.20
N VAL A 321 6.54 -21.81 6.00
CA VAL A 321 5.68 -22.36 7.05
C VAL A 321 5.44 -23.84 6.78
N TYR A 322 5.76 -24.71 7.74
CA TYR A 322 5.27 -26.09 7.72
C TYR A 322 3.82 -26.13 8.19
N LEU A 323 3.01 -26.93 7.50
CA LEU A 323 1.59 -27.16 7.80
C LEU A 323 1.39 -28.30 8.83
N GLN A 324 2.45 -28.64 9.55
CA GLN A 324 2.46 -29.60 10.64
C GLN A 324 3.70 -29.32 11.50
N THR A 325 3.70 -29.84 12.73
CA THR A 325 4.90 -29.80 13.57
C THR A 325 6.00 -30.66 12.93
N ASN A 326 7.14 -30.06 12.60
CA ASN A 326 8.27 -30.75 12.01
C ASN A 326 9.40 -30.95 13.04
N LEU A 327 9.80 -32.22 13.24
CA LEU A 327 10.89 -32.60 14.15
C LEU A 327 12.28 -32.49 13.49
N LEU A 328 12.36 -32.26 12.18
CA LEU A 328 13.62 -32.25 11.41
C LEU A 328 14.44 -30.96 11.60
N GLY A 329 13.92 -29.93 12.30
CA GLY A 329 14.62 -28.66 12.46
C GLY A 329 14.32 -27.65 11.35
N ALA A 330 15.05 -26.54 11.35
CA ALA A 330 14.99 -25.59 10.26
C ALA A 330 15.74 -26.16 9.05
N ASP A 331 15.06 -26.05 7.92
CA ASP A 331 15.57 -26.29 6.59
C ASP A 331 16.10 -25.00 5.97
N PHE A 332 17.35 -25.01 5.50
CA PHE A 332 18.08 -23.84 5.00
C PHE A 332 18.47 -23.97 3.52
N SER A 333 18.13 -25.08 2.86
CA SER A 333 18.53 -25.36 1.48
C SER A 333 17.34 -25.24 0.52
N PRO A 334 16.94 -24.03 0.10
CA PRO A 334 15.75 -23.83 -0.74
C PRO A 334 15.90 -24.52 -2.10
N THR A 335 15.33 -25.71 -2.21
CA THR A 335 15.38 -26.53 -3.42
C THR A 335 14.06 -27.27 -3.64
N GLU A 336 13.72 -27.50 -4.90
CA GLU A 336 12.58 -28.31 -5.31
C GLU A 336 12.56 -29.71 -4.65
N PRO A 337 13.66 -30.50 -4.64
CA PRO A 337 13.63 -31.84 -4.05
C PRO A 337 13.27 -31.81 -2.56
N GLU A 338 13.77 -30.81 -1.82
CA GLU A 338 13.48 -30.67 -0.39
C GLU A 338 12.06 -30.16 -0.12
N LEU A 339 11.53 -29.30 -0.99
CA LEU A 339 10.12 -28.87 -0.94
C LEU A 339 9.17 -30.08 -1.02
N ARG A 340 9.46 -31.08 -1.87
CA ARG A 340 8.62 -32.26 -2.05
C ARG A 340 8.92 -33.40 -1.09
N ALA A 341 10.17 -33.59 -0.67
CA ALA A 341 10.55 -34.71 0.18
C ALA A 341 10.11 -34.56 1.65
N ASN A 342 10.22 -33.34 2.18
CA ASN A 342 9.95 -33.04 3.58
C ASN A 342 8.43 -32.80 3.83
N PRO A 343 8.01 -32.61 5.09
CA PRO A 343 6.64 -32.23 5.43
C PRO A 343 6.05 -31.10 4.59
N ALA A 344 4.71 -31.10 4.46
CA ALA A 344 4.00 -30.05 3.75
C ALA A 344 4.37 -28.66 4.23
N ARG A 345 4.59 -27.77 3.27
CA ARG A 345 4.96 -26.39 3.56
C ARG A 345 4.48 -25.43 2.48
N ILE A 346 4.29 -24.19 2.91
CA ILE A 346 4.13 -23.02 2.06
C ILE A 346 5.45 -22.25 2.10
N CYS A 347 6.06 -22.01 0.94
CA CYS A 347 7.30 -21.26 0.78
C CYS A 347 6.97 -19.83 0.36
N ALA A 348 7.20 -18.88 1.27
CA ALA A 348 6.84 -17.47 1.15
C ALA A 348 8.08 -16.57 1.18
N PRO A 349 8.65 -16.33 0.01
CA PRO A 349 9.62 -17.24 -0.58
C PRO A 349 10.66 -17.77 0.42
N TRP A 350 10.95 -19.06 0.35
CA TRP A 350 12.01 -19.69 1.12
C TRP A 350 13.37 -19.25 0.58
N ASN A 351 14.13 -18.48 1.36
CA ASN A 351 15.30 -17.73 0.90
C ASN A 351 16.38 -17.54 1.99
N ASP A 352 16.56 -18.51 2.88
CA ASP A 352 17.62 -18.52 3.91
C ASP A 352 17.73 -17.19 4.70
N MET A 353 16.60 -16.76 5.24
CA MET A 353 16.42 -15.47 5.92
C MET A 353 16.83 -15.51 7.42
N HIS A 354 17.60 -14.52 7.85
CA HIS A 354 18.20 -14.43 9.19
C HIS A 354 17.73 -13.18 9.97
N SER A 355 16.77 -13.39 10.88
CA SER A 355 16.18 -12.32 11.72
C SER A 355 17.12 -11.70 12.77
N GLY A 356 18.28 -12.31 13.02
CA GLY A 356 19.31 -11.74 13.89
C GLY A 356 20.15 -10.64 13.24
N LEU A 357 20.16 -10.53 11.91
CA LEU A 357 20.80 -9.42 11.19
C LEU A 357 19.91 -8.17 11.11
N GLY A 358 18.62 -8.32 11.35
CA GLY A 358 17.64 -7.25 11.29
C GLY A 358 16.22 -7.77 11.11
N GLY A 359 15.25 -6.88 11.29
CA GLY A 359 13.83 -7.21 11.09
C GLY A 359 13.23 -8.08 12.20
N SER A 360 12.10 -8.72 11.89
CA SER A 360 11.40 -9.63 12.81
C SER A 360 10.47 -10.58 12.08
N VAL A 361 10.28 -11.79 12.61
CA VAL A 361 9.19 -12.70 12.22
C VAL A 361 8.02 -12.50 13.17
N ARG A 362 6.80 -12.38 12.66
CA ARG A 362 5.60 -12.08 13.44
C ARG A 362 4.45 -13.01 13.09
N LEU A 363 3.58 -13.26 14.07
CA LEU A 363 2.40 -14.08 13.91
C LEU A 363 1.18 -13.35 14.47
N ARG A 364 0.09 -13.33 13.70
CA ARG A 364 -1.24 -13.00 14.18
C ARG A 364 -2.23 -14.08 13.80
N THR A 365 -3.04 -14.49 14.76
CA THR A 365 -4.17 -15.39 14.52
C THR A 365 -5.47 -14.72 14.94
N THR A 366 -6.51 -14.97 14.16
CA THR A 366 -7.90 -14.60 14.44
C THR A 366 -8.75 -15.86 14.29
N ALA A 367 -10.05 -15.84 14.55
CA ALA A 367 -10.91 -16.99 14.26
C ALA A 367 -10.96 -17.35 12.75
N LEU A 368 -10.61 -16.40 11.88
CA LEU A 368 -10.88 -16.47 10.43
C LEU A 368 -9.63 -16.53 9.55
N ARG A 369 -8.46 -16.22 10.09
CA ARG A 369 -7.19 -16.29 9.36
C ARG A 369 -5.98 -16.31 10.28
N THR A 370 -4.89 -16.80 9.73
CA THR A 370 -3.53 -16.69 10.26
C THR A 370 -2.71 -15.79 9.35
N ILE A 371 -1.92 -14.90 9.93
CA ILE A 371 -1.02 -14.00 9.23
C ILE A 371 0.39 -14.23 9.77
N VAL A 372 1.32 -14.60 8.88
CA VAL A 372 2.74 -14.72 9.17
C VAL A 372 3.46 -13.62 8.41
N THR A 373 4.29 -12.83 9.09
CA THR A 373 5.03 -11.74 8.45
C THR A 373 6.52 -11.84 8.76
N TRP A 374 7.35 -11.89 7.71
CA TRP A 374 8.79 -11.64 7.77
C TRP A 374 8.99 -10.15 7.46
N ALA A 375 9.11 -9.33 8.51
CA ALA A 375 9.22 -7.90 8.37
C ALA A 375 10.69 -7.48 8.31
N ARG A 376 11.17 -7.17 7.09
CA ARG A 376 12.53 -6.66 6.83
C ARG A 376 13.64 -7.61 7.28
N VAL A 377 13.41 -8.91 7.12
CA VAL A 377 14.35 -9.93 7.53
C VAL A 377 15.44 -10.07 6.45
N PRO A 378 16.71 -9.77 6.75
CA PRO A 378 17.77 -9.93 5.75
C PRO A 378 17.98 -11.40 5.40
N THR A 379 18.41 -11.65 4.17
CA THR A 379 18.97 -12.94 3.76
C THR A 379 20.32 -13.16 4.44
N PHE A 380 20.59 -14.40 4.85
CA PHE A 380 21.87 -14.80 5.41
C PHE A 380 23.03 -14.39 4.49
N SER A 381 24.13 -13.93 5.09
CA SER A 381 25.29 -13.36 4.38
C SER A 381 25.03 -12.10 3.54
N LEU A 382 23.81 -11.56 3.51
CA LEU A 382 23.44 -10.30 2.83
C LEU A 382 22.77 -9.32 3.81
N PRO A 383 23.48 -8.78 4.82
CA PRO A 383 22.89 -7.97 5.89
C PRO A 383 22.26 -6.64 5.41
N ALA A 384 22.54 -6.20 4.19
CA ALA A 384 21.91 -5.02 3.58
C ALA A 384 20.55 -5.33 2.92
N SER A 385 20.20 -6.60 2.70
CA SER A 385 18.91 -7.00 2.17
C SER A 385 17.78 -6.79 3.19
N SER A 386 16.54 -6.67 2.71
CA SER A 386 15.40 -6.34 3.57
C SER A 386 14.13 -7.03 3.10
N ASN A 387 14.11 -8.36 3.08
CA ASN A 387 12.95 -9.12 2.61
C ASN A 387 11.73 -8.79 3.48
N ILE A 388 10.64 -8.37 2.83
CA ILE A 388 9.34 -8.16 3.47
C ILE A 388 8.35 -9.13 2.83
N VAL A 389 7.83 -10.05 3.63
CA VAL A 389 6.90 -11.07 3.14
C VAL A 389 5.76 -11.22 4.12
N GLN A 390 4.54 -11.37 3.61
CA GLN A 390 3.39 -11.76 4.40
C GLN A 390 2.63 -12.91 3.74
N LEU A 391 2.43 -13.97 4.51
CA LEU A 391 1.54 -15.08 4.20
C LEU A 391 0.24 -14.90 4.99
N GLN A 392 -0.90 -14.98 4.33
CA GLN A 392 -2.20 -15.10 4.99
C GLN A 392 -2.84 -16.45 4.64
N MET A 393 -3.33 -17.16 5.65
CA MET A 393 -3.96 -18.48 5.50
C MET A 393 -5.40 -18.43 6.03
N PHE A 394 -6.32 -19.06 5.31
CA PHE A 394 -7.75 -19.07 5.61
C PHE A 394 -8.29 -20.48 5.86
N PRO A 395 -9.34 -20.67 6.68
CA PRO A 395 -9.80 -22.01 7.04
C PRO A 395 -10.28 -22.90 5.89
N ASN A 396 -10.72 -22.30 4.80
CA ASN A 396 -11.13 -23.01 3.59
C ASN A 396 -9.95 -23.56 2.77
N GLY A 397 -8.70 -23.37 3.21
CA GLY A 397 -7.49 -23.79 2.50
C GLY A 397 -6.93 -22.76 1.54
N THR A 398 -7.61 -21.63 1.34
CA THR A 398 -7.05 -20.51 0.59
C THR A 398 -5.88 -19.91 1.35
N PHE A 399 -4.84 -19.50 0.62
CA PHE A 399 -3.79 -18.65 1.18
C PHE A 399 -3.29 -17.65 0.16
N THR A 400 -2.70 -16.57 0.66
CA THR A 400 -2.10 -15.53 -0.17
C THR A 400 -0.68 -15.23 0.28
N ILE A 401 0.22 -15.00 -0.66
CA ILE A 401 1.58 -14.54 -0.39
C ILE A 401 1.75 -13.17 -1.03
N ASN A 402 2.28 -12.23 -0.26
CA ASN A 402 2.72 -10.93 -0.71
C ASN A 402 4.19 -10.76 -0.33
N SER A 403 4.98 -10.23 -1.25
CA SER A 403 6.44 -10.18 -1.16
C SER A 403 6.97 -8.86 -1.71
N TRP A 404 7.97 -8.30 -1.03
CA TRP A 404 8.63 -7.05 -1.40
C TRP A 404 10.09 -7.07 -0.97
N LEU A 405 10.96 -6.44 -1.77
CA LEU A 405 12.41 -6.40 -1.56
C LEU A 405 13.04 -7.79 -1.36
N VAL A 406 12.39 -8.82 -1.89
CA VAL A 406 12.95 -10.17 -1.84
C VAL A 406 14.24 -10.14 -2.66
N THR A 407 15.34 -10.46 -2.00
CA THR A 407 16.68 -10.39 -2.58
C THR A 407 17.12 -11.78 -3.00
N ASP A 408 17.49 -11.96 -4.26
CA ASP A 408 18.14 -13.18 -4.72
C ASP A 408 19.51 -13.34 -4.04
N GLY A 409 19.78 -14.50 -3.45
CA GLY A 409 21.13 -14.80 -2.95
C GLY A 409 22.15 -14.96 -4.09
N PRO A 410 23.47 -14.84 -3.85
CA PRO A 410 24.48 -15.07 -4.87
C PRO A 410 24.43 -16.50 -5.44
N SER A 411 24.85 -16.65 -6.70
CA SER A 411 24.31 -17.61 -7.68
C SER A 411 24.59 -19.11 -7.55
N SER A 412 24.85 -19.61 -6.36
CA SER A 412 25.16 -21.03 -6.19
C SER A 412 24.57 -21.70 -4.96
N TRP A 413 24.02 -20.96 -3.99
CA TRP A 413 23.58 -21.59 -2.73
C TRP A 413 22.23 -21.09 -2.20
N ASN A 414 21.64 -20.05 -2.78
CA ASN A 414 20.36 -19.52 -2.30
C ASN A 414 19.49 -19.05 -3.47
N THR A 415 18.75 -19.99 -4.04
CA THR A 415 17.72 -19.79 -5.05
C THR A 415 16.36 -19.74 -4.33
N PRO A 416 15.70 -18.58 -4.23
CA PRO A 416 14.42 -18.51 -3.56
C PRO A 416 13.44 -19.53 -4.14
N VAL A 417 12.74 -20.27 -3.28
CA VAL A 417 11.63 -21.14 -3.70
C VAL A 417 10.32 -20.48 -3.29
N PHE A 418 9.40 -20.33 -4.22
CA PHE A 418 8.07 -19.80 -3.97
C PHE A 418 7.01 -20.85 -4.31
N GLY A 419 5.99 -21.00 -3.47
CA GLY A 419 4.87 -21.90 -3.75
C GLY A 419 4.52 -22.80 -2.58
N VAL A 420 4.03 -24.00 -2.89
CA VAL A 420 3.48 -24.92 -1.88
C VAL A 420 3.63 -26.37 -2.32
N SER A 421 3.77 -27.26 -1.35
CA SER A 421 3.75 -28.71 -1.56
C SER A 421 3.06 -29.44 -0.40
N PRO A 422 2.26 -30.50 -0.67
CA PRO A 422 1.79 -31.41 0.37
C PRO A 422 2.93 -32.27 0.95
N GLY A 423 4.14 -32.17 0.40
CA GLY A 423 5.34 -32.81 0.93
C GLY A 423 5.26 -34.33 0.93
N ASN A 424 6.10 -34.97 1.73
CA ASN A 424 6.13 -36.43 1.93
C ASN A 424 6.25 -37.22 0.62
N LEU A 425 7.23 -36.84 -0.21
CA LEU A 425 7.49 -37.41 -1.54
C LEU A 425 6.36 -37.12 -2.55
N ALA A 426 5.80 -35.91 -2.48
CA ALA A 426 4.80 -35.45 -3.43
C ALA A 426 5.30 -35.57 -4.90
N ALA A 427 4.37 -35.79 -5.82
CA ALA A 427 4.68 -35.82 -7.25
C ALA A 427 5.21 -34.47 -7.74
N ASP A 428 6.09 -34.53 -8.74
CA ASP A 428 6.64 -33.36 -9.41
C ASP A 428 5.73 -32.95 -10.58
N PRO A 429 5.07 -31.79 -10.55
CA PRO A 429 4.41 -31.25 -11.74
C PRO A 429 5.39 -30.55 -12.69
N GLY A 430 6.65 -30.35 -12.28
CA GLY A 430 7.57 -29.40 -12.89
C GLY A 430 7.33 -27.98 -12.40
N GLU A 431 8.33 -27.14 -12.63
CA GLU A 431 8.32 -25.73 -12.30
C GLU A 431 7.27 -24.95 -13.11
N THR A 432 6.64 -23.96 -12.49
CA THR A 432 5.74 -23.01 -13.17
C THR A 432 6.26 -21.61 -12.99
N ASN A 433 6.56 -20.90 -14.09
CA ASN A 433 6.87 -19.48 -14.01
C ASN A 433 5.59 -18.68 -13.69
N PHE A 434 5.44 -18.19 -12.46
CA PHE A 434 4.19 -17.58 -12.00
C PHE A 434 3.93 -16.27 -12.74
N SER A 435 4.94 -15.42 -12.92
CA SER A 435 4.77 -14.10 -13.52
C SER A 435 4.26 -14.15 -14.97
N ALA A 436 4.60 -15.22 -15.71
CA ALA A 436 4.13 -15.46 -17.06
C ALA A 436 2.86 -16.31 -17.15
N ALA A 437 2.62 -17.21 -16.20
CA ALA A 437 1.51 -18.18 -16.27
C ALA A 437 0.21 -17.70 -15.61
N MET A 438 0.27 -16.76 -14.66
CA MET A 438 -0.93 -16.35 -13.92
C MET A 438 -1.97 -15.61 -14.80
N PRO A 439 -3.28 -15.91 -14.66
CA PRO A 439 -3.87 -16.92 -13.80
C PRO A 439 -3.84 -18.35 -14.41
N PHE A 440 -3.68 -19.37 -13.57
CA PHE A 440 -3.67 -20.79 -13.98
C PHE A 440 -4.25 -21.71 -12.90
N SER A 441 -4.51 -22.98 -13.24
CA SER A 441 -5.01 -24.00 -12.32
C SER A 441 -4.11 -25.23 -12.31
N THR A 442 -3.91 -25.84 -11.15
CA THR A 442 -3.17 -27.11 -11.01
C THR A 442 -4.09 -28.26 -10.65
N ALA A 443 -3.74 -29.47 -11.10
CA ALA A 443 -4.45 -30.71 -10.76
C ALA A 443 -3.84 -31.45 -9.56
N VAL A 444 -2.73 -30.94 -9.01
CA VAL A 444 -2.02 -31.52 -7.87
C VAL A 444 -1.71 -30.43 -6.85
N GLY A 445 -1.54 -30.84 -5.59
CA GLY A 445 -1.27 -29.92 -4.48
C GLY A 445 0.14 -29.29 -4.50
N THR A 446 1.04 -29.79 -5.34
CA THR A 446 2.37 -29.18 -5.54
C THR A 446 2.28 -28.11 -6.63
N VAL A 447 2.82 -26.92 -6.37
CA VAL A 447 3.03 -25.87 -7.37
C VAL A 447 4.13 -24.94 -6.86
N TYR A 448 5.15 -24.68 -7.67
CA TYR A 448 6.31 -23.90 -7.23
C TYR A 448 7.08 -23.28 -8.40
N GLU A 449 7.88 -22.27 -8.05
CA GLU A 449 8.89 -21.62 -8.87
C GLU A 449 10.17 -21.51 -8.05
N GLN A 450 11.31 -21.77 -8.68
CA GLN A 450 12.63 -21.69 -8.10
C GLN A 450 13.45 -20.65 -8.87
N PHE A 451 13.64 -19.50 -8.24
CA PHE A 451 14.32 -18.38 -8.87
C PHE A 451 15.82 -18.64 -8.93
N SER A 452 16.35 -18.75 -10.15
CA SER A 452 17.77 -18.96 -10.40
C SER A 452 18.40 -17.75 -11.07
N ASN A 453 19.37 -17.16 -10.38
CA ASN A 453 20.20 -16.09 -10.92
C ASN A 453 21.34 -16.59 -11.82
N ASN A 454 21.34 -17.87 -12.23
CA ASN A 454 22.30 -18.39 -13.19
C ASN A 454 22.08 -17.66 -14.53
N LEU A 455 23.03 -16.77 -14.85
CA LEU A 455 23.07 -15.95 -16.07
C LEU A 455 21.93 -14.90 -16.22
N GLY A 456 21.24 -14.56 -15.12
CA GLY A 456 20.23 -13.50 -15.13
C GLY A 456 18.94 -13.83 -15.90
N LEU A 457 18.64 -15.12 -16.08
CA LEU A 457 17.47 -15.57 -16.83
C LEU A 457 16.19 -15.62 -15.99
N ASP A 458 16.27 -15.80 -14.66
CA ASP A 458 15.07 -15.91 -13.81
C ASP A 458 15.30 -15.37 -12.38
N ARG A 459 15.26 -14.03 -12.24
CA ARG A 459 15.35 -13.34 -10.95
C ARG A 459 13.99 -13.29 -10.26
N TYR A 460 13.97 -13.16 -8.93
CA TYR A 460 12.71 -12.99 -8.22
C TYR A 460 11.91 -11.77 -8.73
N ASP A 461 10.83 -12.05 -9.45
CA ASP A 461 10.02 -11.05 -10.17
C ASP A 461 8.59 -10.92 -9.61
N LEU A 462 8.28 -11.63 -8.53
CA LEU A 462 6.99 -11.57 -7.82
C LEU A 462 6.91 -10.43 -6.80
N ASN A 463 7.92 -9.57 -6.72
CA ASN A 463 7.90 -8.38 -5.87
C ASN A 463 6.73 -7.47 -6.25
N GLY A 464 5.89 -7.11 -5.28
CA GLY A 464 4.74 -6.22 -5.51
C GLY A 464 3.45 -6.88 -5.96
N GLN A 465 3.43 -8.21 -6.06
CA GLN A 465 2.23 -8.97 -6.36
C GLN A 465 1.67 -9.64 -5.11
N LEU A 466 0.34 -9.60 -4.96
CA LEU A 466 -0.39 -10.45 -4.04
C LEU A 466 -0.82 -11.67 -4.85
N ILE A 467 -0.23 -12.81 -4.55
CA ILE A 467 -0.51 -14.08 -5.21
C ILE A 467 -1.45 -14.89 -4.33
N CYS A 468 -2.52 -15.39 -4.90
CA CYS A 468 -3.53 -16.18 -4.21
C CYS A 468 -3.55 -17.62 -4.73
N PHE A 469 -3.74 -18.54 -3.80
CA PHE A 469 -3.89 -19.96 -4.04
C PHE A 469 -5.23 -20.39 -3.45
N ALA A 470 -6.21 -20.67 -4.32
CA ALA A 470 -7.52 -21.16 -3.91
C ALA A 470 -7.62 -22.67 -4.19
N PRO A 471 -7.94 -23.53 -3.20
CA PRO A 471 -8.18 -24.95 -3.44
C PRO A 471 -9.22 -25.19 -4.52
N ASN A 472 -8.95 -26.10 -5.45
CA ASN A 472 -9.88 -26.47 -6.51
C ASN A 472 -10.35 -27.93 -6.38
N ALA A 473 -11.40 -28.28 -7.12
CA ALA A 473 -11.99 -29.62 -7.11
C ALA A 473 -11.05 -30.72 -7.63
N GLY A 474 -9.98 -30.34 -8.34
CA GLY A 474 -8.95 -31.26 -8.82
C GLY A 474 -7.96 -31.71 -7.74
N GLY A 475 -8.01 -31.13 -6.54
CA GLY A 475 -7.05 -31.40 -5.47
C GLY A 475 -5.76 -30.57 -5.55
N GLY A 476 -5.73 -29.56 -6.44
CA GLY A 476 -4.68 -28.56 -6.55
C GLY A 476 -5.20 -27.16 -6.22
N PHE A 477 -4.67 -26.15 -6.91
CA PHE A 477 -4.98 -24.74 -6.68
C PHE A 477 -5.36 -24.02 -7.97
N ASP A 478 -6.34 -23.12 -7.87
CA ASP A 478 -6.49 -22.00 -8.79
C ASP A 478 -5.61 -20.86 -8.29
N VAL A 479 -4.64 -20.47 -9.12
CA VAL A 479 -3.60 -19.49 -8.82
C VAL A 479 -3.82 -18.22 -9.62
N SER A 480 -3.79 -17.09 -8.94
CA SER A 480 -3.98 -15.77 -9.55
C SER A 480 -3.18 -14.70 -8.82
N SER A 481 -3.01 -13.55 -9.45
CA SER A 481 -2.40 -12.38 -8.83
C SER A 481 -3.25 -11.13 -8.94
N THR A 482 -3.03 -10.23 -7.99
CA THR A 482 -3.45 -8.83 -8.05
C THR A 482 -2.28 -7.95 -7.67
N PRO A 483 -2.22 -6.68 -8.13
CA PRO A 483 -1.23 -5.75 -7.59
C PRO A 483 -1.42 -5.69 -6.08
N ALA A 484 -0.35 -5.92 -5.32
CA ALA A 484 -0.45 -6.03 -3.87
C ALA A 484 -0.88 -4.72 -3.19
N CYS A 485 -0.94 -3.62 -3.95
CA CYS A 485 -1.32 -2.31 -3.47
C CYS A 485 -2.84 -2.05 -3.44
N CYS A 486 -3.66 -3.00 -3.88
CA CYS A 486 -5.08 -2.75 -4.13
C CYS A 486 -5.98 -2.91 -2.90
N THR A 487 -5.65 -2.26 -1.78
CA THR A 487 -6.35 -2.45 -0.49
C THR A 487 -7.21 -1.28 -0.02
N PHE A 488 -7.48 -0.29 -0.86
CA PHE A 488 -8.46 0.75 -0.52
C PHE A 488 -9.88 0.27 -0.78
N ALA A 489 -10.16 -0.87 -0.16
CA ALA A 489 -11.49 -1.35 0.07
C ALA A 489 -12.16 -0.38 1.04
N SER A 490 -13.21 0.29 0.58
CA SER A 490 -14.00 1.21 1.39
C SER A 490 -15.25 0.50 1.88
N SER A 491 -15.84 1.02 2.96
CA SER A 491 -17.18 0.67 3.38
C SER A 491 -17.87 1.95 3.86
N THR A 492 -19.05 2.22 3.32
CA THR A 492 -19.85 3.40 3.64
C THR A 492 -21.26 2.96 4.02
N LEU A 493 -21.75 3.48 5.14
CA LEU A 493 -23.13 3.25 5.56
C LEU A 493 -24.10 3.91 4.57
N VAL A 494 -25.08 3.16 4.08
CA VAL A 494 -26.06 3.61 3.08
C VAL A 494 -27.32 4.17 3.74
N GLY A 495 -27.76 3.59 4.86
CA GLY A 495 -28.98 4.02 5.53
C GLY A 495 -29.28 3.24 6.81
N PRO A 496 -30.32 3.63 7.56
CA PRO A 496 -30.64 3.01 8.84
C PRO A 496 -31.20 1.59 8.67
N GLY A 497 -30.98 0.75 9.68
CA GLY A 497 -31.71 -0.51 9.88
C GLY A 497 -33.02 -0.30 10.64
N CYS A 498 -33.84 -1.34 10.73
CA CYS A 498 -35.11 -1.33 11.44
C CYS A 498 -35.09 -2.25 12.68
N PHE A 499 -35.93 -1.93 13.66
CA PHE A 499 -36.08 -2.70 14.91
C PHE A 499 -34.76 -2.95 15.67
N GLY A 500 -33.84 -1.99 15.63
CA GLY A 500 -32.56 -2.06 16.33
C GLY A 500 -31.53 -2.99 15.69
N MET A 501 -31.79 -3.49 14.49
CA MET A 501 -30.85 -4.32 13.75
C MET A 501 -29.77 -3.46 13.10
N THR A 502 -28.50 -3.78 13.37
CA THR A 502 -27.33 -3.12 12.80
C THR A 502 -26.33 -4.16 12.32
N THR A 503 -25.96 -4.10 11.05
CA THR A 503 -24.85 -4.77 10.41
C THR A 503 -23.60 -3.88 10.52
N ALA A 504 -22.50 -4.44 11.01
CA ALA A 504 -21.19 -3.82 11.02
C ALA A 504 -20.31 -4.53 10.00
N VAL A 505 -19.56 -3.76 9.22
CA VAL A 505 -18.43 -4.28 8.44
C VAL A 505 -17.26 -4.45 9.39
N VAL A 506 -16.87 -5.70 9.63
CA VAL A 506 -15.78 -6.07 10.55
C VAL A 506 -14.44 -6.10 9.81
N SER A 507 -14.45 -6.47 8.52
CA SER A 507 -13.28 -6.40 7.65
C SER A 507 -13.64 -5.86 6.27
N ASN A 508 -12.72 -5.09 5.69
CA ASN A 508 -12.86 -4.59 4.33
C ASN A 508 -12.69 -5.71 3.29
N LEU A 509 -13.33 -5.56 2.12
CA LEU A 509 -13.26 -6.52 1.03
C LEU A 509 -11.96 -6.38 0.25
N ILE A 510 -11.02 -7.29 0.47
CA ILE A 510 -9.77 -7.35 -0.31
C ILE A 510 -9.88 -8.52 -1.28
N ALA A 511 -9.42 -8.35 -2.52
CA ALA A 511 -9.36 -9.44 -3.49
C ALA A 511 -8.55 -10.62 -2.92
N GLY A 512 -9.13 -11.82 -2.91
CA GLY A 512 -8.52 -13.02 -2.32
C GLY A 512 -8.64 -13.12 -0.80
N GLY A 513 -9.24 -12.12 -0.15
CA GLY A 513 -9.54 -12.14 1.27
C GLY A 513 -10.94 -12.66 1.59
N VAL A 514 -11.32 -12.48 2.85
CA VAL A 514 -12.68 -12.74 3.33
C VAL A 514 -13.20 -11.47 3.97
N GLY A 515 -14.27 -10.92 3.40
CA GLY A 515 -15.07 -9.89 4.03
C GLY A 515 -15.85 -10.45 5.19
N GLU A 516 -15.91 -9.74 6.31
CA GLU A 516 -16.68 -10.14 7.47
C GLU A 516 -17.70 -9.06 7.80
N THR A 517 -18.94 -9.50 8.02
CA THR A 517 -19.98 -8.67 8.59
C THR A 517 -20.51 -9.30 9.87
N ALA A 518 -20.79 -8.47 10.86
CA ALA A 518 -21.42 -8.86 12.12
C ALA A 518 -22.72 -8.09 12.28
N THR A 519 -23.82 -8.78 12.52
CA THR A 519 -25.14 -8.20 12.59
C THR A 519 -25.74 -8.46 13.96
N LEU A 520 -26.18 -7.38 14.61
CA LEU A 520 -26.92 -7.44 15.85
C LEU A 520 -28.36 -7.86 15.54
N LEU A 521 -28.76 -9.05 16.00
CA LEU A 521 -30.06 -9.62 15.71
C LEU A 521 -31.13 -9.21 16.74
N PRO A 522 -32.36 -8.86 16.31
CA PRO A 522 -33.47 -8.65 17.23
C PRO A 522 -33.82 -9.89 18.06
N ALA A 523 -34.41 -9.69 19.24
CA ALA A 523 -34.89 -10.78 20.08
C ALA A 523 -35.98 -11.61 19.36
N GLY A 524 -35.90 -12.94 19.47
CA GLY A 524 -36.82 -13.86 18.79
C GLY A 524 -36.48 -14.12 17.31
N THR A 525 -35.30 -13.67 16.84
CA THR A 525 -34.77 -14.06 15.53
C THR A 525 -34.53 -15.57 15.48
N ILE A 526 -35.09 -16.24 14.48
CA ILE A 526 -34.95 -17.69 14.24
C ILE A 526 -34.02 -18.02 13.08
N GLY A 527 -33.55 -17.00 12.34
CA GLY A 527 -32.55 -17.14 11.29
C GLY A 527 -32.16 -15.79 10.72
N GLN A 528 -30.97 -15.71 10.12
CA GLN A 528 -30.48 -14.54 9.41
C GLN A 528 -30.07 -14.94 7.99
N VAL A 529 -30.24 -14.02 7.05
CA VAL A 529 -29.65 -14.06 5.70
C VAL A 529 -28.85 -12.78 5.50
N THR A 530 -27.74 -12.85 4.79
CA THR A 530 -27.02 -11.66 4.33
C THR A 530 -27.21 -11.51 2.84
N LEU A 531 -27.66 -10.33 2.44
CA LEU A 531 -27.85 -9.94 1.05
C LEU A 531 -26.56 -9.33 0.53
N LEU A 532 -26.13 -9.78 -0.65
CA LEU A 532 -25.10 -9.14 -1.45
C LEU A 532 -25.74 -8.55 -2.71
N GLY A 533 -25.41 -7.31 -3.02
CA GLY A 533 -25.78 -6.63 -4.27
C GLY A 533 -24.55 -6.09 -4.98
N ILE A 534 -24.62 -5.89 -6.29
CA ILE A 534 -23.49 -5.37 -7.10
C ILE A 534 -23.57 -3.85 -7.33
N VAL A 535 -24.64 -3.19 -6.89
CA VAL A 535 -24.79 -1.73 -6.94
C VAL A 535 -25.48 -1.24 -5.67
N PRO A 536 -24.84 -0.38 -4.85
CA PRO A 536 -25.53 0.38 -3.82
C PRO A 536 -26.37 1.48 -4.49
N VAL A 537 -27.69 1.46 -4.29
CA VAL A 537 -28.59 2.45 -4.89
C VAL A 537 -28.67 3.66 -3.97
N PRO A 538 -28.67 4.90 -4.50
CA PRO A 538 -29.07 6.06 -3.71
C PRO A 538 -30.57 6.05 -3.32
N ASN A 539 -31.36 5.05 -3.72
CA ASN A 539 -32.79 4.95 -3.44
C ASN A 539 -33.10 3.60 -2.78
N PHE A 540 -33.54 3.64 -1.53
CA PHE A 540 -34.00 2.46 -0.80
C PHE A 540 -35.41 2.03 -1.22
N ILE A 541 -35.73 0.75 -1.05
CA ILE A 541 -37.11 0.26 -1.17
C ILE A 541 -37.77 0.32 0.21
N ASP A 542 -38.80 1.15 0.35
CA ASP A 542 -39.64 1.20 1.56
C ASP A 542 -40.56 -0.03 1.64
N LEU A 543 -40.46 -0.79 2.72
CA LEU A 543 -41.28 -1.98 2.96
C LEU A 543 -42.57 -1.71 3.73
N THR A 544 -42.89 -0.45 4.02
CA THR A 544 -44.18 -0.05 4.61
C THR A 544 -45.39 -0.59 3.84
N PRO A 545 -45.44 -0.56 2.49
CA PRO A 545 -46.53 -1.16 1.72
C PRO A 545 -46.67 -2.68 1.88
N PHE A 546 -45.62 -3.35 2.37
CA PHE A 546 -45.57 -4.79 2.61
C PHE A 546 -45.68 -5.13 4.11
N PHE A 547 -46.29 -4.24 4.90
CA PHE A 547 -46.53 -4.41 6.33
C PHE A 547 -45.26 -4.53 7.19
N ALA A 548 -44.13 -3.97 6.72
CA ALA A 548 -42.90 -3.83 7.49
C ALA A 548 -42.51 -2.34 7.60
N PRO A 549 -43.28 -1.53 8.36
CA PRO A 549 -43.04 -0.09 8.45
C PRO A 549 -41.67 0.21 9.05
N GLY A 550 -40.97 1.17 8.44
CA GLY A 550 -39.63 1.59 8.87
C GLY A 550 -38.49 0.65 8.46
N CYS A 551 -38.77 -0.41 7.71
CA CYS A 551 -37.76 -1.28 7.13
C CYS A 551 -37.48 -0.93 5.66
N PHE A 552 -36.20 -0.95 5.30
CA PHE A 552 -35.72 -0.51 3.99
C PHE A 552 -34.75 -1.52 3.39
N VAL A 553 -34.86 -1.80 2.10
CA VAL A 553 -33.83 -2.54 1.34
C VAL A 553 -32.92 -1.52 0.66
N HIS A 554 -31.61 -1.61 0.88
CA HIS A 554 -30.62 -0.61 0.44
C HIS A 554 -29.82 -1.02 -0.81
N HIS A 555 -30.26 -2.05 -1.55
CA HIS A 555 -29.51 -2.66 -2.67
C HIS A 555 -30.35 -2.80 -3.95
N THR A 556 -29.68 -2.96 -5.10
CA THR A 556 -30.32 -3.22 -6.40
C THR A 556 -30.96 -4.60 -6.48
N ASN A 557 -31.56 -4.86 -7.64
CA ASN A 557 -32.28 -6.06 -8.01
C ASN A 557 -31.44 -7.32 -8.21
N ASP A 558 -30.12 -7.22 -8.12
CA ASP A 558 -29.17 -8.31 -8.31
C ASP A 558 -28.76 -8.89 -6.96
N LEU A 559 -29.68 -9.61 -6.31
CA LEU A 559 -29.48 -10.13 -4.96
C LEU A 559 -28.93 -11.56 -5.00
N PHE A 560 -27.74 -11.75 -4.43
CA PHE A 560 -27.23 -13.06 -4.03
C PHE A 560 -27.36 -13.23 -2.51
N SER A 561 -27.93 -14.35 -2.06
CA SER A 561 -28.07 -14.65 -0.63
C SER A 561 -26.98 -15.60 -0.15
N LEU A 562 -26.26 -15.21 0.89
CA LEU A 562 -25.36 -16.12 1.60
C LEU A 562 -26.16 -17.00 2.60
N PRO A 563 -25.72 -18.24 2.86
CA PRO A 563 -26.49 -19.22 3.62
C PRO A 563 -26.81 -18.78 5.05
N MET A 564 -27.90 -19.35 5.57
CA MET A 564 -28.52 -18.96 6.83
C MET A 564 -27.61 -19.29 8.03
N SER A 565 -27.33 -18.31 8.88
CA SER A 565 -26.59 -18.51 10.14
C SER A 565 -27.40 -17.98 11.33
N ALA A 566 -27.26 -18.59 12.50
CA ALA A 566 -27.88 -18.13 13.75
C ALA A 566 -26.94 -17.23 14.59
N ALA A 567 -25.71 -17.01 14.13
CA ALA A 567 -24.62 -16.47 14.94
C ALA A 567 -24.33 -14.97 14.70
N GLY A 568 -25.16 -14.26 13.92
CA GLY A 568 -24.96 -12.84 13.64
C GLY A 568 -23.82 -12.54 12.67
N GLN A 569 -22.90 -13.46 12.41
CA GLN A 569 -21.74 -13.26 11.53
C GLN A 569 -21.95 -13.88 10.15
N THR A 570 -21.47 -13.19 9.11
CA THR A 570 -21.41 -13.69 7.74
C THR A 570 -20.05 -13.41 7.11
N LEU A 571 -19.50 -14.44 6.47
CA LEU A 571 -18.28 -14.37 5.68
C LEU A 571 -18.61 -14.20 4.20
N ILE A 572 -17.90 -13.28 3.56
CA ILE A 572 -18.03 -12.95 2.15
C ILE A 572 -16.68 -13.30 1.49
N PRO A 573 -16.53 -14.53 0.97
CA PRO A 573 -15.30 -14.92 0.31
C PRO A 573 -15.12 -14.07 -0.96
N MET A 574 -13.96 -13.42 -1.08
CA MET A 574 -13.63 -12.60 -2.24
C MET A 574 -12.72 -13.39 -3.18
N PRO A 575 -13.10 -13.61 -4.44
CA PRO A 575 -12.18 -14.16 -5.42
C PRO A 575 -10.95 -13.26 -5.54
N CYS A 576 -9.76 -13.85 -5.67
CA CYS A 576 -8.55 -13.09 -5.93
C CYS A 576 -8.43 -12.79 -7.42
N LEU A 577 -9.31 -11.94 -7.93
CA LEU A 577 -9.34 -11.58 -9.35
C LEU A 577 -9.10 -10.08 -9.50
N ALA A 578 -8.10 -9.71 -10.29
CA ALA A 578 -7.78 -8.30 -10.54
C ALA A 578 -8.96 -7.52 -11.14
N VAL A 579 -9.83 -8.20 -11.92
CA VAL A 579 -11.05 -7.62 -12.49
C VAL A 579 -12.06 -7.15 -11.44
N LEU A 580 -11.99 -7.70 -10.21
CA LEU A 580 -12.87 -7.30 -9.12
C LEU A 580 -12.36 -6.06 -8.38
N LEU A 581 -11.14 -5.58 -8.67
CA LEU A 581 -10.62 -4.39 -8.00
C LEU A 581 -11.43 -3.15 -8.36
N GLY A 582 -11.87 -2.40 -7.35
CA GLY A 582 -12.78 -1.28 -7.51
C GLY A 582 -14.24 -1.65 -7.73
N PHE A 583 -14.57 -2.94 -7.71
CA PHE A 583 -15.94 -3.40 -7.90
C PHE A 583 -16.79 -3.09 -6.65
N PRO A 584 -17.94 -2.41 -6.78
CA PRO A 584 -18.80 -2.11 -5.65
C PRO A 584 -19.63 -3.33 -5.22
N ILE A 585 -19.76 -3.55 -3.92
CA ILE A 585 -20.63 -4.55 -3.31
C ILE A 585 -21.51 -3.89 -2.26
N GLY A 586 -22.82 -4.07 -2.37
CA GLY A 586 -23.78 -3.79 -1.31
C GLY A 586 -23.90 -4.96 -0.34
N VAL A 587 -23.91 -4.72 0.97
CA VAL A 587 -24.18 -5.74 1.99
C VAL A 587 -25.24 -5.29 3.00
N GLN A 588 -26.22 -6.15 3.29
CA GLN A 588 -27.25 -5.90 4.31
C GLN A 588 -27.71 -7.21 4.96
N GLY A 589 -27.82 -7.21 6.29
CA GLY A 589 -28.40 -8.33 7.03
C GLY A 589 -29.93 -8.31 6.98
N VAL A 590 -30.54 -9.50 6.95
CA VAL A 590 -31.98 -9.74 7.07
C VAL A 590 -32.22 -10.76 8.19
N ALA A 591 -33.00 -10.40 9.19
CA ALA A 591 -33.37 -11.28 10.30
C ALA A 591 -34.82 -11.75 10.12
N ILE A 592 -35.04 -13.05 10.30
CA ILE A 592 -36.37 -13.66 10.33
C ILE A 592 -36.82 -13.70 11.79
N ALA A 593 -37.77 -12.84 12.14
CA ALA A 593 -38.33 -12.68 13.47
C ALA A 593 -39.87 -12.59 13.37
N PRO A 594 -40.60 -13.72 13.44
CA PRO A 594 -42.05 -13.77 13.16
C PRO A 594 -42.91 -12.85 14.03
N SER A 595 -42.41 -12.44 15.19
CA SER A 595 -43.11 -11.58 16.14
C SER A 595 -42.92 -10.07 15.92
N ILE A 596 -42.06 -9.65 14.97
CA ILE A 596 -41.58 -8.27 14.90
C ILE A 596 -42.48 -7.35 14.06
N ASN A 597 -43.09 -7.87 13.01
CA ASN A 597 -44.11 -7.24 12.17
C ASN A 597 -44.86 -8.32 11.39
N PRO A 598 -45.98 -8.01 10.71
CA PRO A 598 -46.72 -8.99 9.92
C PRO A 598 -45.94 -9.71 8.82
N LEU A 599 -44.85 -9.11 8.32
CA LEU A 599 -43.93 -9.75 7.36
C LEU A 599 -42.92 -10.69 8.05
N GLY A 600 -42.72 -10.55 9.35
CA GLY A 600 -41.84 -11.36 10.18
C GLY A 600 -40.35 -11.12 9.91
N VAL A 601 -39.97 -9.94 9.41
CA VAL A 601 -38.59 -9.62 9.03
C VAL A 601 -38.09 -8.30 9.59
N ALA A 602 -36.80 -8.25 9.93
CA ALA A 602 -36.05 -7.02 10.17
C ALA A 602 -34.87 -6.94 9.20
N LEU A 603 -34.45 -5.72 8.90
CA LEU A 603 -33.31 -5.42 8.03
C LEU A 603 -32.29 -4.56 8.77
N GLY A 604 -31.02 -4.88 8.56
CA GLY A 604 -29.89 -4.09 9.04
C GLY A 604 -29.71 -2.79 8.27
N ASP A 605 -28.80 -1.96 8.75
CA ASP A 605 -28.24 -0.86 8.00
C ASP A 605 -27.42 -1.39 6.81
N GLY A 606 -27.68 -0.85 5.62
CA GLY A 606 -27.02 -1.30 4.39
C GLY A 606 -25.63 -0.69 4.28
N TRP A 607 -24.68 -1.43 3.71
CA TRP A 607 -23.31 -0.96 3.46
C TRP A 607 -22.99 -0.99 1.98
N ALA A 608 -22.34 0.06 1.49
CA ALA A 608 -21.70 0.14 0.19
C ALA A 608 -20.21 -0.10 0.40
N MET A 609 -19.71 -1.23 -0.11
CA MET A 609 -18.33 -1.64 -0.03
C MET A 609 -17.67 -1.56 -1.41
N THR A 610 -16.36 -1.43 -1.46
CA THR A 610 -15.58 -1.58 -2.70
C THR A 610 -14.53 -2.65 -2.49
N ILE A 611 -14.39 -3.60 -3.43
CA ILE A 611 -13.36 -4.65 -3.34
C ILE A 611 -12.02 -4.05 -3.78
N GLY A 612 -11.16 -3.68 -2.84
CA GLY A 612 -9.92 -2.99 -3.17
C GLY A 612 -10.11 -1.76 -4.09
N ASN A 613 -9.01 -1.14 -4.52
CA ASN A 613 -9.00 -0.13 -5.59
C ASN A 613 -7.56 -0.03 -6.12
N LEU A 614 -7.39 0.26 -7.42
CA LEU A 614 -6.06 0.37 -8.08
C LEU A 614 -5.22 1.54 -7.59
#